data_AF-A0A8H5AUF2-F1
#
_entry.id   AF-A0A8H5AUF2-F1
#
_cell.length_a   1.000
_cell.length_b   1.000
_cell.length_c   1.000
_cell.angle_alpha   90.00
_cell.angle_beta   90.00
_cell.angle_gamma   90.00
#
_symmetry.space_group_name_H-M   'P 1'
#
loop_
_entity.id
_entity.type
_entity.pdbx_description
1 polymer ?
#
loop_
_entity_poly.entity_id
_entity_poly.type
_entity_poly.pdbx_seq_one_letter_code
_entity_poly.pdbx_strand_id
1 'polypeptide(L)'
;MLNGAAQQRLFPQLKALILEDPPTMALGMPDPAGAWFPPTNPGIPNDQKLAATVAWLTGHYKHGDLSSRDLGMLSYVNPGTHKVPSIYNNMHQYLHEILYAPPVGGSDILTFGLAPQLHEAYRKACFSSETKALFPEMKITAIAHEETVAFCIAALWEMQADSERYGGESIQFDVIPHTNHFTRSRLQGAGGAPGARWKYPNRASAETTLVE
;
A
#
# COMPACT_ATOMS: atom_id res chain seq x y z
N MET A 1 15.05 -0.21 23.54
CA MET A 1 15.25 -1.58 22.99
C MET A 1 14.66 -2.60 23.94
N LEU A 2 14.10 -3.70 23.44
CA LEU A 2 13.64 -4.82 24.26
C LEU A 2 14.83 -5.46 25.00
N ASN A 3 14.63 -5.97 26.22
CA ASN A 3 15.68 -6.71 26.91
C ASN A 3 15.89 -8.10 26.27
N GLY A 4 17.04 -8.74 26.54
CA GLY A 4 17.41 -10.01 25.90
C GLY A 4 16.37 -11.13 26.09
N ALA A 5 15.75 -11.21 27.26
CA ALA A 5 14.70 -12.20 27.53
C ALA A 5 13.42 -11.95 26.70
N ALA A 6 13.03 -10.69 26.49
CA ALA A 6 11.92 -10.34 25.63
C ALA A 6 12.23 -10.64 24.15
N GLN A 7 13.45 -10.35 23.69
CA GLN A 7 13.90 -10.66 22.33
C GLN A 7 13.88 -12.17 22.06
N GLN A 8 14.42 -12.98 22.97
CA GLN A 8 14.43 -14.45 22.85
C GLN A 8 13.03 -15.06 22.77
N ARG A 9 12.03 -14.44 23.42
CA ARG A 9 10.63 -14.90 23.35
C ARG A 9 9.92 -14.42 22.10
N LEU A 10 10.11 -13.16 21.69
CA LEU A 10 9.33 -12.52 20.64
C LEU A 10 9.87 -12.79 19.23
N PHE A 11 11.18 -12.71 19.03
CA PHE A 11 11.75 -12.75 17.67
C PHE A 11 11.50 -14.08 16.95
N PRO A 12 11.58 -15.25 17.60
CA PRO A 12 11.22 -16.50 16.96
C PRO A 12 9.75 -16.61 16.55
N GLN A 13 8.85 -15.76 17.09
CA GLN A 13 7.41 -15.79 16.81
C GLN A 13 7.01 -14.84 15.67
N LEU A 14 7.85 -13.86 15.32
CA LEU A 14 7.59 -12.92 14.23
C LEU A 14 8.00 -13.54 12.90
N LYS A 15 7.01 -14.06 12.17
CA LYS A 15 7.22 -14.79 10.90
C LYS A 15 6.84 -14.01 9.65
N ALA A 16 6.10 -12.92 9.79
CA ALA A 16 5.60 -12.17 8.67
C ALA A 16 5.52 -10.67 8.96
N LEU A 17 5.88 -9.87 7.96
CA LEU A 17 5.52 -8.46 7.83
C LEU A 17 4.61 -8.33 6.62
N ILE A 18 3.38 -7.88 6.84
CA ILE A 18 2.40 -7.65 5.78
C ILE A 18 2.22 -6.14 5.64
N LEU A 19 2.52 -5.62 4.46
CA LEU A 19 2.26 -4.25 4.05
C LEU A 19 0.99 -4.27 3.20
N GLU A 20 -0.17 -4.15 3.86
CA GLU A 20 -1.47 -4.17 3.19
C GLU A 20 -1.83 -2.78 2.67
N ASP A 21 -1.81 -2.66 1.34
CA ASP A 21 -2.17 -1.50 0.54
C ASP A 21 -1.65 -0.16 1.08
N PRO A 22 -0.35 -0.05 1.44
CA PRO A 22 0.17 1.15 2.06
C PRO A 22 0.21 2.31 1.05
N PRO A 23 -0.31 3.50 1.38
CA PRO A 23 -0.11 4.68 0.54
C PRO A 23 1.33 5.22 0.69
N THR A 24 1.80 5.99 -0.29
CA THR A 24 3.14 6.64 -0.29
C THR A 24 3.45 7.35 1.03
N MET A 25 2.49 8.12 1.54
CA MET A 25 2.61 8.87 2.80
C MET A 25 2.86 7.98 4.03
N ALA A 26 2.34 6.74 4.06
CA ALA A 26 2.58 5.81 5.18
C ALA A 26 3.99 5.23 5.16
N LEU A 27 4.62 5.17 3.98
CA LEU A 27 5.99 4.71 3.78
C LEU A 27 7.00 5.87 3.73
N GLY A 28 6.55 7.12 3.90
CA GLY A 28 7.41 8.30 3.76
C GLY A 28 7.95 8.51 2.35
N MET A 29 7.32 7.90 1.34
CA MET A 29 7.68 8.06 -0.07
C MET A 29 7.13 9.38 -0.62
N PRO A 30 7.76 9.95 -1.67
CA PRO A 30 7.22 11.13 -2.33
C PRO A 30 5.86 10.83 -2.95
N ASP A 31 4.95 11.80 -2.86
CA ASP A 31 3.67 11.70 -3.55
C ASP A 31 3.86 11.86 -5.07
N PRO A 32 3.08 11.14 -5.88
CA PRO A 32 3.11 11.28 -7.33
C PRO A 32 2.69 12.69 -7.77
N ALA A 33 3.22 13.15 -8.91
CA ALA A 33 2.83 14.43 -9.47
C ALA A 33 1.31 14.46 -9.77
N GLY A 34 0.63 15.52 -9.33
CA GLY A 34 -0.83 15.61 -9.46
C GLY A 34 -1.62 14.87 -8.38
N ALA A 35 -0.94 14.37 -7.33
CA ALA A 35 -1.58 13.83 -6.14
C ALA A 35 -2.68 14.76 -5.62
N TRP A 36 -3.84 14.16 -5.36
CA TRP A 36 -5.01 14.85 -4.86
C TRP A 36 -5.48 14.15 -3.58
N PHE A 37 -5.59 14.90 -2.49
CA PHE A 37 -5.90 14.35 -1.17
C PHE A 37 -6.95 15.23 -0.46
N PRO A 38 -8.12 14.70 -0.09
CA PRO A 38 -9.19 15.52 0.49
C PRO A 38 -8.80 16.35 1.72
N PRO A 39 -8.04 15.83 2.70
CA PRO A 39 -7.66 16.61 3.90
C PRO A 39 -6.87 17.89 3.62
N THR A 40 -6.04 17.89 2.56
CA THR A 40 -5.20 19.04 2.19
C THR A 40 -5.82 19.89 1.09
N ASN A 41 -6.95 19.48 0.50
CA ASN A 41 -7.62 20.24 -0.54
C ASN A 41 -8.31 21.50 0.03
N PRO A 42 -7.94 22.71 -0.41
CA PRO A 42 -8.53 23.96 0.08
C PRO A 42 -9.96 24.21 -0.42
N GLY A 43 -10.39 23.54 -1.49
CA GLY A 43 -11.73 23.61 -2.05
C GLY A 43 -12.78 22.78 -1.31
N ILE A 44 -12.38 21.95 -0.34
CA ILE A 44 -13.29 21.18 0.51
C ILE A 44 -13.43 21.88 1.86
N PRO A 45 -14.64 22.30 2.27
CA PRO A 45 -14.89 22.85 3.60
C PRO A 45 -14.36 21.93 4.70
N ASN A 46 -13.78 22.50 5.76
CA ASN A 46 -13.09 21.71 6.80
C ASN A 46 -14.03 20.68 7.47
N ASP A 47 -15.30 21.01 7.65
CA ASP A 47 -16.34 20.13 8.19
C ASP A 47 -16.72 18.98 7.24
N GLN A 48 -16.38 19.07 5.95
CA GLN A 48 -16.65 18.07 4.93
C GLN A 48 -15.45 17.20 4.58
N LYS A 49 -14.22 17.60 4.96
CA LYS A 49 -12.98 16.88 4.61
C LYS A 49 -12.99 15.43 5.04
N LEU A 50 -13.44 15.16 6.27
CA LEU A 50 -13.52 13.79 6.78
C LEU A 50 -14.45 12.92 5.92
N ALA A 51 -15.66 13.40 5.65
CA ALA A 51 -16.63 12.66 4.84
C ALA A 51 -16.10 12.43 3.41
N ALA A 52 -15.45 13.44 2.83
CA ALA A 52 -14.79 13.34 1.53
C ALA A 52 -13.65 12.31 1.55
N THR A 53 -12.79 12.29 2.58
CA THR A 53 -11.72 11.29 2.76
C THR A 53 -12.28 9.89 2.84
N VAL A 54 -13.34 9.68 3.62
CA VAL A 54 -13.97 8.38 3.77
C VAL A 54 -14.55 7.88 2.45
N ALA A 55 -15.29 8.74 1.73
CA ALA A 55 -15.82 8.40 0.42
C ALA A 55 -14.70 8.12 -0.61
N TRP A 56 -13.63 8.90 -0.56
CA TRP A 56 -12.45 8.75 -1.43
C TRP A 56 -11.72 7.43 -1.17
N LEU A 57 -11.39 7.10 0.08
CA LEU A 57 -10.69 5.86 0.40
C LEU A 57 -11.53 4.61 0.14
N THR A 58 -12.86 4.70 0.27
CA THR A 58 -13.77 3.55 0.12
C THR A 58 -14.33 3.42 -1.30
N GLY A 59 -13.92 4.28 -2.23
CA GLY A 59 -14.29 4.21 -3.64
C GLY A 59 -13.56 3.12 -4.42
N HIS A 60 -14.01 2.84 -5.64
CA HIS A 60 -13.35 1.92 -6.58
C HIS A 60 -12.82 2.70 -7.78
N TYR A 61 -11.52 2.69 -8.00
CA TYR A 61 -10.87 3.48 -9.05
C TYR A 61 -10.69 2.67 -10.33
N LYS A 62 -10.89 3.33 -11.47
CA LYS A 62 -10.53 2.79 -12.78
C LYS A 62 -9.22 3.46 -13.21
N HIS A 63 -8.11 2.78 -12.97
CA HIS A 63 -6.83 3.17 -13.53
C HIS A 63 -6.76 2.74 -15.01
N GLY A 64 -5.81 3.31 -15.74
CA GLY A 64 -5.40 2.78 -17.03
C GLY A 64 -4.64 1.46 -16.90
N ASP A 65 -3.85 1.13 -17.92
CA ASP A 65 -3.04 -0.08 -17.90
C ASP A 65 -1.94 0.00 -16.82
N LEU A 66 -2.14 -0.69 -15.70
CA LEU A 66 -1.18 -0.74 -14.60
C LEU A 66 0.14 -1.43 -14.98
N SER A 67 0.16 -2.24 -16.04
CA SER A 67 1.39 -2.87 -16.53
C SER A 67 2.37 -1.86 -17.15
N SER A 68 1.88 -0.70 -17.57
CA SER A 68 2.71 0.40 -18.08
C SER A 68 3.58 1.05 -17.01
N ARG A 69 3.22 0.91 -15.73
CA ARG A 69 3.81 1.65 -14.59
C ARG A 69 3.87 3.17 -14.81
N ASP A 70 2.92 3.72 -15.57
CA ASP A 70 2.81 5.14 -15.82
C ASP A 70 1.89 5.81 -14.79
N LEU A 71 2.46 6.70 -13.97
CA LEU A 71 1.73 7.48 -12.97
C LEU A 71 0.63 8.37 -13.60
N GLY A 72 0.80 8.78 -14.86
CA GLY A 72 -0.18 9.56 -15.61
C GLY A 72 -1.45 8.78 -15.95
N MET A 73 -1.42 7.44 -15.88
CA MET A 73 -2.55 6.56 -16.14
C MET A 73 -3.40 6.30 -14.88
N LEU A 74 -3.00 6.80 -13.71
CA LEU A 74 -3.74 6.59 -12.47
C LEU A 74 -4.89 7.60 -12.31
N SER A 75 -6.05 7.14 -11.83
CA SER A 75 -7.13 8.04 -11.39
C SER A 75 -6.88 8.51 -9.96
N TYR A 76 -6.64 9.82 -9.78
CA TYR A 76 -6.31 10.41 -8.48
C TYR A 76 -7.53 10.93 -7.70
N VAL A 77 -8.49 11.52 -8.42
CA VAL A 77 -9.53 12.34 -7.80
C VAL A 77 -10.83 11.58 -7.61
N ASN A 78 -11.39 11.06 -8.71
CA ASN A 78 -12.74 10.54 -8.73
C ASN A 78 -12.74 9.01 -8.77
N PRO A 79 -13.35 8.33 -7.80
CA PRO A 79 -13.66 6.92 -7.94
C PRO A 79 -14.64 6.72 -9.10
N GLY A 80 -14.57 5.57 -9.77
CA GLY A 80 -15.51 5.20 -10.81
C GLY A 80 -16.88 4.85 -10.24
N THR A 81 -17.94 5.07 -11.02
CA THR A 81 -19.33 4.79 -10.63
C THR A 81 -19.77 3.34 -10.86
N HIS A 82 -18.85 2.49 -11.31
CA HIS A 82 -19.12 1.10 -11.69
C HIS A 82 -19.34 0.13 -10.52
N LYS A 83 -18.99 0.54 -9.29
CA LYS A 83 -19.19 -0.22 -8.06
C LYS A 83 -19.60 0.72 -6.94
N VAL A 84 -20.42 0.21 -6.04
CA VAL A 84 -20.80 0.92 -4.81
C VAL A 84 -19.58 0.95 -3.89
N PRO A 85 -19.20 2.12 -3.32
CA PRO A 85 -18.13 2.22 -2.35
C PRO A 85 -18.28 1.20 -1.21
N SER A 86 -17.17 0.60 -0.77
CA SER A 86 -17.16 -0.49 0.21
C SER A 86 -17.80 -0.10 1.55
N ILE A 87 -17.77 1.19 1.91
CA ILE A 87 -18.45 1.69 3.10
C ILE A 87 -19.96 1.41 3.13
N TYR A 88 -20.60 1.37 1.95
CA TYR A 88 -22.03 1.10 1.81
C TYR A 88 -22.33 -0.39 1.56
N ASN A 89 -21.31 -1.23 1.39
CA ASN A 89 -21.46 -2.65 1.08
C ASN A 89 -20.75 -3.52 2.14
N ASN A 90 -21.53 -4.20 2.99
CA ASN A 90 -21.07 -5.09 4.07
C ASN A 90 -20.32 -4.44 5.25
N MET A 91 -19.83 -3.20 5.14
CA MET A 91 -19.17 -2.48 6.24
C MET A 91 -20.13 -1.65 7.10
N HIS A 92 -21.31 -1.31 6.59
CA HIS A 92 -22.21 -0.33 7.21
C HIS A 92 -22.54 -0.64 8.70
N GLN A 93 -22.73 -1.92 9.03
CA GLN A 93 -23.04 -2.36 10.40
C GLN A 93 -21.85 -2.25 11.37
N TYR A 94 -20.62 -2.22 10.85
CA TYR A 94 -19.37 -2.18 11.63
C TYR A 94 -18.67 -0.82 11.57
N LEU A 95 -19.29 0.22 11.00
CA LEU A 95 -18.61 1.50 10.79
C LEU A 95 -18.10 2.12 12.09
N HIS A 96 -18.83 1.96 13.19
CA HIS A 96 -18.42 2.45 14.49
C HIS A 96 -17.20 1.71 15.07
N GLU A 97 -16.92 0.48 14.60
CA GLU A 97 -15.74 -0.31 15.00
C GLU A 97 -14.53 -0.02 14.09
N ILE A 98 -14.78 0.28 12.82
CA ILE A 98 -13.73 0.40 11.79
C ILE A 98 -13.32 1.86 11.58
N LEU A 99 -14.23 2.81 11.76
CA LEU A 99 -14.00 4.24 11.55
C LEU A 99 -13.94 4.95 12.90
N TYR A 100 -12.73 5.21 13.38
CA TYR A 100 -12.50 6.23 14.38
C TYR A 100 -11.98 7.48 13.68
N ALA A 101 -12.91 8.39 13.36
CA ALA A 101 -12.62 9.59 12.57
C ALA A 101 -11.78 10.69 13.25
N PRO A 102 -11.85 10.93 14.58
CA PRO A 102 -11.15 12.06 15.20
C PRO A 102 -9.63 12.17 14.90
N PRO A 103 -8.85 11.08 14.84
CA PRO A 103 -7.42 11.14 14.53
C PRO A 103 -7.07 11.62 13.12
N VAL A 104 -7.95 11.42 12.13
CA VAL A 104 -7.77 11.90 10.74
C VAL A 104 -7.71 13.44 10.69
N GLY A 105 -8.39 14.11 11.63
CA GLY A 105 -8.28 15.56 11.84
C GLY A 105 -7.29 15.96 12.93
N GLY A 106 -6.50 15.02 13.46
CA GLY A 106 -5.68 15.17 14.66
C GLY A 106 -4.27 14.59 14.52
N SER A 107 -3.92 13.61 15.35
CA SER A 107 -2.56 13.09 15.45
C SER A 107 -2.04 12.43 14.18
N ASP A 108 -2.91 11.78 13.41
CA ASP A 108 -2.47 10.95 12.28
C ASP A 108 -1.98 11.82 11.13
N ILE A 109 -2.59 13.00 10.94
CA ILE A 109 -2.10 13.96 9.94
C ILE A 109 -0.70 14.49 10.29
N LEU A 110 -0.33 14.50 11.57
CA LEU A 110 1.01 14.92 12.01
C LEU A 110 2.07 13.88 11.63
N THR A 111 1.70 12.61 11.49
CA THR A 111 2.62 11.56 11.06
C THR A 111 3.13 11.79 9.64
N PHE A 112 2.36 12.47 8.79
CA PHE A 112 2.82 12.86 7.44
C PHE A 112 4.00 13.85 7.48
N GLY A 113 4.16 14.60 8.57
CA GLY A 113 5.33 15.45 8.81
C GLY A 113 6.62 14.66 9.12
N LEU A 114 6.53 13.34 9.28
CA LEU A 114 7.64 12.45 9.61
C LEU A 114 8.10 11.60 8.41
N ALA A 115 7.85 12.05 7.18
CA ALA A 115 8.17 11.28 5.97
C ALA A 115 9.62 10.73 5.96
N PRO A 116 10.69 11.49 6.31
CA PRO A 116 12.04 10.93 6.36
C PRO A 116 12.18 9.77 7.36
N GLN A 117 11.53 9.86 8.52
CA GLN A 117 11.57 8.84 9.56
C GLN A 117 10.77 7.61 9.17
N LEU A 118 9.59 7.80 8.56
CA LEU A 118 8.77 6.70 8.02
C LEU A 118 9.52 5.96 6.91
N HIS A 119 10.16 6.70 6.01
CA HIS A 119 10.93 6.12 4.92
C HIS A 119 12.13 5.32 5.42
N GLU A 120 12.86 5.84 6.41
CA GLU A 120 13.96 5.09 7.03
C GLU A 120 13.46 3.85 7.79
N ALA A 121 12.31 3.93 8.45
CA ALA A 121 11.70 2.78 9.11
C ALA A 121 11.30 1.69 8.12
N TYR A 122 10.62 2.05 7.02
CA TYR A 122 10.30 1.15 5.91
C TYR A 122 11.57 0.50 5.35
N ARG A 123 12.59 1.30 5.01
CA ARG A 123 13.84 0.80 4.44
C ARG A 123 14.54 -0.18 5.38
N LYS A 124 14.60 0.11 6.68
CA LYS A 124 15.17 -0.79 7.69
C LYS A 124 14.37 -2.06 7.85
N ALA A 125 13.04 -1.97 7.89
CA ALA A 125 12.16 -3.12 8.04
C ALA A 125 12.28 -4.08 6.87
N CYS A 126 12.38 -3.55 5.65
CA CYS A 126 12.35 -4.35 4.41
C CYS A 126 13.73 -4.80 3.92
N PHE A 127 14.77 -3.97 4.08
CA PHE A 127 16.03 -4.19 3.35
C PHE A 127 17.28 -4.26 4.23
N SER A 128 17.22 -3.90 5.52
CA SER A 128 18.40 -3.93 6.38
C SER A 128 18.88 -5.36 6.65
N SER A 129 20.18 -5.59 6.50
CA SER A 129 20.84 -6.83 6.90
C SER A 129 20.74 -7.06 8.41
N GLU A 130 20.72 -6.00 9.22
CA GLU A 130 20.53 -6.08 10.67
C GLU A 130 19.15 -6.63 11.01
N THR A 131 18.10 -6.12 10.38
CA THR A 131 16.73 -6.63 10.57
C THR A 131 16.62 -8.08 10.11
N LYS A 132 17.22 -8.42 8.97
CA LYS A 132 17.25 -9.81 8.46
C LYS A 132 17.98 -10.76 9.42
N ALA A 133 19.07 -10.31 10.07
CA ALA A 133 19.78 -11.10 11.06
C ALA A 133 18.96 -11.34 12.34
N LEU A 134 18.12 -10.38 12.74
CA LEU A 134 17.20 -10.52 13.87
C LEU A 134 16.01 -11.43 13.55
N PHE A 135 15.55 -11.43 12.30
CA PHE A 135 14.37 -12.17 11.84
C PHE A 135 14.66 -12.99 10.57
N PRO A 136 15.54 -14.01 10.65
CA PRO A 136 16.03 -14.72 9.46
C PRO A 136 14.95 -15.50 8.70
N GLU A 137 13.81 -15.77 9.35
CA GLU A 137 12.67 -16.50 8.75
C GLU A 137 11.49 -15.59 8.41
N MET A 138 11.61 -14.27 8.61
CA MET A 138 10.51 -13.35 8.35
C MET A 138 10.26 -13.22 6.85
N LYS A 139 9.01 -13.46 6.46
CA LYS A 139 8.53 -13.20 5.10
C LYS A 139 7.93 -11.81 5.03
N ILE A 140 8.32 -11.04 4.03
CA ILE A 140 7.76 -9.71 3.81
C ILE A 140 6.88 -9.77 2.58
N THR A 141 5.63 -9.35 2.72
CA THR A 141 4.65 -9.34 1.65
C THR A 141 4.01 -7.96 1.57
N ALA A 142 4.04 -7.35 0.39
CA ALA A 142 3.26 -6.18 0.06
C ALA A 142 2.05 -6.62 -0.78
N ILE A 143 0.86 -6.29 -0.29
CA ILE A 143 -0.41 -6.57 -0.96
C ILE A 143 -0.94 -5.24 -1.45
N ALA A 144 -1.32 -5.13 -2.71
CA ALA A 144 -2.00 -3.96 -3.25
C ALA A 144 -3.33 -4.36 -3.85
N HIS A 145 -4.21 -3.37 -4.02
CA HIS A 145 -5.56 -3.58 -4.51
C HIS A 145 -5.71 -2.89 -5.87
N GLU A 146 -6.23 -3.59 -6.89
CA GLU A 146 -6.24 -3.08 -8.28
C GLU A 146 -7.04 -1.78 -8.46
N GLU A 147 -8.12 -1.60 -7.70
CA GLU A 147 -9.05 -0.47 -7.80
C GLU A 147 -8.93 0.47 -6.58
N THR A 148 -7.74 0.54 -5.98
CA THR A 148 -7.44 1.38 -4.80
C THR A 148 -7.15 2.84 -5.16
N VAL A 149 -6.83 3.67 -4.15
CA VAL A 149 -6.39 5.04 -4.38
C VAL A 149 -5.00 5.06 -5.05
N ALA A 150 -4.78 6.00 -5.96
CA ALA A 150 -3.55 6.07 -6.75
C ALA A 150 -2.24 6.05 -5.92
N PHE A 151 -2.28 6.56 -4.69
CA PHE A 151 -1.15 6.56 -3.76
C PHE A 151 -0.65 5.15 -3.41
N CYS A 152 -1.54 4.15 -3.28
CA CYS A 152 -1.13 2.79 -2.94
C CYS A 152 -0.51 2.07 -4.14
N ILE A 153 -1.00 2.34 -5.36
CA ILE A 153 -0.39 1.85 -6.60
C ILE A 153 1.00 2.46 -6.82
N ALA A 154 1.15 3.77 -6.60
CA ALA A 154 2.45 4.44 -6.68
C ALA A 154 3.44 3.86 -5.67
N ALA A 155 3.01 3.65 -4.42
CA ALA A 155 3.82 3.00 -3.39
C ALA A 155 4.19 1.56 -3.75
N LEU A 156 3.28 0.77 -4.32
CA LEU A 156 3.58 -0.57 -4.83
C LEU A 156 4.71 -0.55 -5.84
N TRP A 157 4.64 0.36 -6.82
CA TRP A 157 5.66 0.45 -7.86
C TRP A 157 7.02 0.89 -7.30
N GLU A 158 7.06 1.81 -6.32
CA GLU A 158 8.32 2.16 -5.68
C GLU A 158 8.87 1.06 -4.79
N MET A 159 8.03 0.33 -4.05
CA MET A 159 8.50 -0.84 -3.31
C MET A 159 9.10 -1.90 -4.24
N GLN A 160 8.53 -2.08 -5.44
CA GLN A 160 9.09 -2.99 -6.45
C GLN A 160 10.47 -2.50 -6.92
N ALA A 161 10.61 -1.21 -7.25
CA ALA A 161 11.87 -0.62 -7.66
C ALA A 161 12.94 -0.67 -6.56
N ASP A 162 12.57 -0.43 -5.30
CA ASP A 162 13.46 -0.60 -4.15
C ASP A 162 13.85 -2.06 -3.97
N SER A 163 12.91 -3.01 -4.06
CA SER A 163 13.23 -4.44 -3.97
C SER A 163 14.27 -4.82 -5.02
N GLU A 164 14.09 -4.39 -6.28
CA GLU A 164 15.08 -4.57 -7.36
C GLU A 164 16.45 -3.94 -6.99
N ARG A 165 16.47 -2.69 -6.51
CA ARG A 165 17.67 -1.98 -6.06
C ARG A 165 18.42 -2.71 -4.94
N TYR A 166 17.70 -3.43 -4.09
CA TYR A 166 18.23 -4.21 -2.96
C TYR A 166 18.34 -5.72 -3.25
N GLY A 167 18.37 -6.13 -4.52
CA GLY A 167 18.68 -7.52 -4.92
C GLY A 167 17.48 -8.41 -5.27
N GLY A 168 16.27 -7.85 -5.39
CA GLY A 168 15.11 -8.46 -6.04
C GLY A 168 14.25 -9.41 -5.20
N GLU A 169 14.69 -9.84 -4.02
CA GLU A 169 14.03 -10.94 -3.27
C GLU A 169 13.53 -10.55 -1.87
N SER A 170 13.62 -9.27 -1.50
CA SER A 170 13.30 -8.86 -0.12
C SER A 170 11.80 -8.79 0.16
N ILE A 171 10.97 -8.50 -0.84
CA ILE A 171 9.52 -8.33 -0.70
C ILE A 171 8.79 -9.19 -1.74
N GLN A 172 7.77 -9.92 -1.30
CA GLN A 172 6.81 -10.58 -2.18
C GLN A 172 5.66 -9.63 -2.49
N PHE A 173 5.29 -9.51 -3.76
CA PHE A 173 4.21 -8.61 -4.20
C PHE A 173 3.01 -9.41 -4.65
N ASP A 174 1.82 -8.98 -4.22
CA ASP A 174 0.54 -9.49 -4.69
C ASP A 174 -0.41 -8.32 -4.99
N VAL A 175 -1.23 -8.48 -6.04
CA VAL A 175 -2.25 -7.51 -6.42
C VAL A 175 -3.59 -8.21 -6.47
N ILE A 176 -4.51 -7.77 -5.61
CA ILE A 176 -5.84 -8.37 -5.52
C ILE A 176 -6.75 -7.68 -6.56
N PRO A 177 -7.20 -8.41 -7.60
CA PRO A 177 -8.01 -7.82 -8.65
C PRO A 177 -9.36 -7.37 -8.13
N HIS A 178 -9.92 -6.33 -8.74
CA HIS A 178 -11.29 -5.85 -8.50
C HIS A 178 -11.61 -5.39 -7.06
N THR A 179 -10.59 -5.04 -6.29
CA THR A 179 -10.73 -4.61 -4.89
C THR A 179 -10.19 -3.20 -4.68
N ASN A 180 -10.72 -2.51 -3.68
CA ASN A 180 -10.25 -1.19 -3.24
C ASN A 180 -9.53 -1.26 -1.89
N HIS A 181 -9.06 -0.11 -1.39
CA HIS A 181 -8.33 0.06 -0.13
C HIS A 181 -9.00 -0.59 1.10
N PHE A 182 -10.33 -0.62 1.15
CA PHE A 182 -11.10 -1.13 2.30
C PHE A 182 -11.79 -2.48 2.02
N THR A 183 -11.38 -3.20 0.99
CA THR A 183 -12.00 -4.49 0.69
C THR A 183 -11.42 -5.56 1.60
N ARG A 184 -12.30 -6.30 2.28
CA ARG A 184 -11.91 -7.52 2.98
C ARG A 184 -11.39 -8.53 1.96
N SER A 185 -10.09 -8.78 1.97
CA SER A 185 -9.56 -9.98 1.34
C SER A 185 -10.19 -11.17 2.08
N ARG A 186 -11.10 -11.90 1.41
CA ARG A 186 -11.30 -13.29 1.82
C ARG A 186 -9.99 -13.95 1.47
N LEU A 187 -9.11 -14.11 2.46
CA LEU A 187 -8.07 -15.13 2.39
C LEU A 187 -8.83 -16.43 2.09
N GLN A 188 -8.93 -16.79 0.81
CA GLN A 188 -9.45 -18.08 0.44
C GLN A 188 -8.52 -19.06 1.14
N GLY A 189 -9.05 -19.79 2.13
CA GLY A 189 -8.30 -20.82 2.84
C GLY A 189 -7.57 -21.67 1.81
N ALA A 190 -6.32 -22.01 2.11
CA ALA A 190 -5.27 -22.53 1.23
C ALA A 190 -5.58 -23.83 0.42
N GLY A 191 -6.72 -23.86 -0.27
CA GLY A 191 -7.24 -24.95 -1.09
C GLY A 191 -7.89 -24.48 -2.40
N GLY A 192 -7.85 -23.18 -2.71
CA GLY A 192 -8.11 -22.68 -4.06
C GLY A 192 -6.89 -22.94 -4.95
N ALA A 193 -7.12 -23.49 -6.15
CA ALA A 193 -6.06 -23.80 -7.11
C ALA A 193 -5.13 -22.59 -7.31
N PRO A 194 -3.80 -22.79 -7.42
CA PRO A 194 -2.83 -21.73 -7.67
C PRO A 194 -3.02 -21.18 -9.10
N GLY A 195 -4.01 -20.31 -9.28
CA GLY A 195 -4.42 -19.79 -10.58
C GLY A 195 -4.39 -18.26 -10.55
N ALA A 196 -3.46 -17.70 -11.34
CA ALA A 196 -3.22 -16.27 -11.56
C ALA A 196 -2.50 -15.51 -10.42
N ARG A 197 -1.31 -15.98 -10.02
CA ARG A 197 -0.27 -15.00 -9.65
C ARG A 197 -0.01 -14.14 -10.88
N TRP A 198 -0.43 -12.89 -10.85
CA TRP A 198 0.05 -11.87 -11.79
C TRP A 198 1.55 -11.69 -11.56
N LYS A 199 2.36 -12.50 -12.25
CA LYS A 199 3.78 -12.22 -12.39
C LYS A 199 3.88 -11.04 -13.33
N TYR A 200 4.08 -9.84 -12.80
CA TYR A 200 4.60 -8.75 -13.62
C TYR A 200 5.88 -9.28 -14.29
N PRO A 201 6.02 -9.19 -15.62
CA PRO A 201 7.26 -9.57 -16.26
C PRO A 201 8.37 -8.70 -15.70
N ASN A 202 9.31 -9.31 -14.98
CA ASN A 202 10.55 -8.67 -14.57
C ASN A 202 11.21 -8.12 -15.83
N ARG A 203 11.43 -6.81 -15.89
CA ARG A 203 12.06 -6.16 -17.04
C ARG A 203 13.58 -6.39 -16.98
N ALA A 204 13.99 -7.65 -17.08
CA ALA A 204 15.39 -8.06 -17.11
C ALA A 204 15.71 -8.73 -18.46
N SER A 205 15.62 -7.95 -19.55
CA SER A 205 16.37 -8.09 -20.82
C SER A 205 15.71 -7.29 -21.96
N ALA A 206 15.73 -5.96 -21.88
CA ALA A 206 15.66 -5.16 -23.10
C ALA A 206 17.10 -5.05 -23.62
N GLU A 207 17.53 -6.05 -24.42
CA GLU A 207 18.75 -5.93 -25.21
C GLU A 207 18.65 -4.67 -26.06
N THR A 208 19.61 -3.77 -25.87
CA THR A 208 19.77 -2.57 -26.69
C THR A 208 20.40 -3.02 -28.00
N THR A 209 19.59 -3.36 -28.99
CA THR A 209 20.08 -3.47 -30.37
C THR A 209 20.34 -2.05 -30.86
N LEU A 210 21.58 -1.58 -30.71
CA LEU A 210 22.09 -0.44 -31.45
C LEU A 210 22.11 -0.86 -32.93
N VAL A 211 21.31 -0.16 -33.73
CA VAL A 211 21.41 -0.19 -35.20
C VAL A 211 22.45 0.85 -35.56
N GLU A 212 23.55 0.39 -36.17
CA GLU A 212 24.51 1.23 -36.90
C GLU A 212 23.90 1.80 -38.18
#